data_AF-A0A2S9AA60-F1
#
_entry.id   AF-A0A2S9AA60-F1
#
_cell.length_a   1.000
_cell.length_b   1.000
_cell.length_c   1.000
_cell.angle_alpha   90.00
_cell.angle_beta   90.00
_cell.angle_gamma   90.00
#
_symmetry.space_group_name_H-M   'P 1'
#
loop_
_entity.id
_entity.type
_entity.pdbx_description
1 polymer ?
#
loop_
_entity_poly.entity_id
_entity_poly.type
_entity_poly.pdbx_seq_one_letter_code
_entity_poly.pdbx_strand_id
1 'polypeptide(L)'
;MRAVAAVVIAAIAGLGMWGIVAPAAADVPTTPAVEFVAPLCEGTTLDDPTDSSGPVANLASVFGTRLVAYNEGRAVPLYDVFGSNNNNGYPAVCGTRYVAGVGPVSEWMFCTDYFSHVCSGVDEDGNLLGFDGEPIPNMDTLPGANPKLTSDQEKLIAYLVQHGRATYAGTGGFSMNNATRAVADGDSWERAALQILVWCISDPVAPAPTGSEAERAATCEDNMSAATQAEILASIPDDPALTVAGPAAALPVGETAQFTVTTDVFTSPLTVTTGGVAASLTVISGPGVLTGSQLQVSGGDAPVAVVLGVTATGAGVANLDATATPTATSHIGWNQSPGLSADQKPCQVFATFHVADQVVLDGAATATFVTDDGADADAGAGAGGNADAGAEGNAGAGAAGNAGAGAGGTAASAAGGSATSAGAGSGANGSGQGSLAATGSEPVAPVVVMAAFAALLLGAVIARRTRRRLAEVVAE
;
A
#
# COMPACT_ATOMS: atom_id res chain seq x y z
N MET A 1 70.65 -33.61 -9.16
CA MET A 1 69.95 -33.37 -7.87
C MET A 1 68.95 -32.24 -8.09
N ARG A 2 67.84 -32.31 -7.37
CA ARG A 2 66.51 -31.78 -7.70
C ARG A 2 66.44 -30.27 -7.98
N ALA A 3 65.82 -29.92 -9.10
CA ALA A 3 65.28 -28.59 -9.39
C ALA A 3 63.95 -28.43 -8.66
N VAL A 4 63.76 -27.31 -7.98
CA VAL A 4 62.47 -26.90 -7.40
C VAL A 4 62.07 -25.60 -8.09
N ALA A 5 61.10 -25.70 -8.97
CA ALA A 5 60.46 -24.58 -9.63
C ALA A 5 59.46 -23.93 -8.65
N ALA A 6 59.68 -22.66 -8.33
CA ALA A 6 58.76 -21.85 -7.54
C ALA A 6 57.61 -21.38 -8.43
N VAL A 7 56.40 -21.89 -8.19
CA VAL A 7 55.15 -21.42 -8.78
C VAL A 7 54.68 -20.22 -7.98
N VAL A 8 54.67 -19.04 -8.60
CA VAL A 8 54.07 -17.82 -8.05
C VAL A 8 52.59 -17.82 -8.45
N ILE A 9 51.71 -18.09 -7.49
CA ILE A 9 50.26 -17.92 -7.63
C ILE A 9 49.94 -16.46 -7.31
N ALA A 10 49.61 -15.67 -8.32
CA ALA A 10 49.06 -14.33 -8.16
C ALA A 10 47.59 -14.43 -7.72
N ALA A 11 47.32 -14.20 -6.44
CA ALA A 11 45.98 -14.02 -5.93
C ALA A 11 45.47 -12.61 -6.29
N ILE A 12 44.55 -12.53 -7.25
CA ILE A 12 43.79 -11.31 -7.53
C ILE A 12 42.74 -11.18 -6.42
N ALA A 13 43.05 -10.39 -5.40
CA ALA A 13 42.09 -9.94 -4.41
C ALA A 13 41.14 -8.92 -5.06
N GLY A 14 40.04 -9.43 -5.63
CA GLY A 14 38.89 -8.61 -5.98
C GLY A 14 38.22 -8.11 -4.71
N LEU A 15 38.69 -6.97 -4.19
CA LEU A 15 37.97 -6.17 -3.21
C LEU A 15 36.71 -5.65 -3.90
N GLY A 16 35.65 -6.43 -3.84
CA GLY A 16 34.30 -5.95 -4.12
C GLY A 16 34.04 -4.81 -3.15
N MET A 17 33.95 -3.59 -3.69
CA MET A 17 33.36 -2.46 -2.97
C MET A 17 31.88 -2.80 -2.82
N TRP A 18 31.53 -3.43 -1.70
CA TRP A 18 30.18 -3.38 -1.18
C TRP A 18 29.96 -1.93 -0.79
N GLY A 19 29.41 -1.14 -1.71
CA GLY A 19 28.96 0.20 -1.41
C GLY A 19 27.94 0.10 -0.29
N ILE A 20 28.32 0.57 0.90
CA ILE A 20 27.37 0.79 1.98
C ILE A 20 26.47 1.91 1.47
N VAL A 21 25.33 1.55 0.89
CA VAL A 21 24.27 2.51 0.59
C VAL A 21 23.83 2.99 1.97
N ALA A 22 24.14 4.25 2.28
CA ALA A 22 23.63 4.87 3.50
C ALA A 22 22.10 4.76 3.47
N PRO A 23 21.45 4.41 4.59
CA PRO A 23 20.00 4.41 4.64
C PRO A 23 19.51 5.78 4.18
N ALA A 24 18.48 5.81 3.33
CA ALA A 24 17.88 7.04 2.88
C ALA A 24 17.48 7.87 4.11
N ALA A 25 18.14 9.01 4.31
CA ALA A 25 17.77 9.93 5.36
C ALA A 25 16.39 10.52 5.04
N ALA A 26 15.56 10.76 6.06
CA ALA A 26 14.28 11.42 5.87
C ALA A 26 14.48 12.78 5.17
N ASP A 27 13.55 13.12 4.26
CA ASP A 27 13.60 14.39 3.55
C ASP A 27 13.49 15.57 4.54
N VAL A 28 14.36 16.56 4.38
CA VAL A 28 14.34 17.80 5.17
C VAL A 28 14.11 19.01 4.27
N PRO A 29 13.34 20.03 4.73
CA PRO A 29 13.19 21.27 3.99
C PRO A 29 14.54 21.92 3.69
N THR A 30 14.78 22.25 2.41
CA THR A 30 16.03 22.95 2.00
C THR A 30 16.13 24.34 2.61
N THR A 31 14.99 24.98 2.85
CA THR A 31 14.84 26.17 3.68
C THR A 31 13.89 25.81 4.82
N PRO A 32 14.26 26.02 6.10
CA PRO A 32 13.36 25.76 7.21
C PRO A 32 12.02 26.45 7.00
N ALA A 33 10.93 25.70 7.12
CA ALA A 33 9.59 26.22 7.11
C ALA A 33 9.37 27.17 8.30
N VAL A 34 8.54 28.18 8.07
CA VAL A 34 7.89 28.96 9.13
C VAL A 34 6.57 28.30 9.50
N GLU A 35 5.90 28.75 10.57
CA GLU A 35 4.60 28.21 10.98
C GLU A 35 3.60 28.15 9.81
N PHE A 36 2.85 27.06 9.73
CA PHE A 36 1.92 26.81 8.64
C PHE A 36 0.75 25.91 9.08
N VAL A 37 -0.27 25.82 8.23
CA VAL A 37 -1.37 24.84 8.36
C VAL A 37 -1.11 23.73 7.36
N ALA A 38 -0.90 22.52 7.85
CA ALA A 38 -0.70 21.35 7.01
C ALA A 38 -2.01 20.96 6.29
N PRO A 39 -1.94 20.28 5.12
CA PRO A 39 -3.11 19.63 4.55
C PRO A 39 -3.76 18.68 5.56
N LEU A 40 -5.08 18.50 5.49
CA LEU A 40 -5.74 17.43 6.23
C LEU A 40 -5.43 16.08 5.58
N CYS A 41 -5.33 15.03 6.38
CA CYS A 41 -5.25 13.67 5.85
C CYS A 41 -6.57 13.29 5.16
N GLU A 42 -6.49 12.45 4.12
CA GLU A 42 -7.64 12.07 3.28
C GLU A 42 -8.79 11.41 4.05
N GLY A 43 -10.03 11.69 3.64
CA GLY A 43 -11.26 11.18 4.25
C GLY A 43 -11.92 12.18 5.19
N THR A 44 -12.86 11.70 6.02
CA THR A 44 -13.62 12.56 6.95
C THR A 44 -13.41 12.13 8.39
N THR A 45 -13.48 13.10 9.30
CA THR A 45 -13.44 12.90 10.75
C THR A 45 -14.76 13.29 11.39
N LEU A 46 -15.07 12.70 12.56
CA LEU A 46 -16.27 13.04 13.31
C LEU A 46 -16.25 14.48 13.83
N ASP A 47 -15.10 14.89 14.37
CA ASP A 47 -14.81 16.25 14.82
C ASP A 47 -14.06 17.00 13.72
N ASP A 48 -14.23 18.32 13.64
CA ASP A 48 -13.46 19.17 12.73
C ASP A 48 -12.09 19.50 13.35
N PRO A 49 -10.97 18.97 12.84
CA PRO A 49 -9.65 19.22 13.41
C PRO A 49 -9.21 20.69 13.24
N THR A 50 -9.90 21.48 12.43
CA THR A 50 -9.61 22.91 12.23
C THR A 50 -10.33 23.83 13.23
N ASP A 51 -11.29 23.29 14.01
CA ASP A 51 -12.05 24.00 15.05
C ASP A 51 -12.17 23.14 16.34
N SER A 52 -11.03 22.86 16.96
CA SER A 52 -10.92 22.09 18.20
C SER A 52 -11.08 22.97 19.43
N SER A 53 -11.79 22.46 20.45
CA SER A 53 -11.95 23.13 21.75
C SER A 53 -10.76 22.95 22.71
N GLY A 54 -9.68 22.32 22.24
CA GLY A 54 -8.50 21.97 23.04
C GLY A 54 -7.48 23.11 23.20
N PRO A 55 -6.27 22.82 23.73
CA PRO A 55 -5.19 23.80 23.86
C PRO A 55 -4.71 24.35 22.50
N VAL A 56 -5.02 23.65 21.42
CA VAL A 56 -4.71 24.04 20.04
C VAL A 56 -6.02 24.12 19.27
N ALA A 57 -6.40 25.32 18.83
CA ALA A 57 -7.67 25.56 18.15
C ALA A 57 -7.72 24.91 16.75
N ASN A 58 -6.62 24.95 16.01
CA ASN A 58 -6.50 24.27 14.71
C ASN A 58 -5.39 23.22 14.79
N LEU A 59 -5.78 21.96 14.90
CA LEU A 59 -4.88 20.81 15.07
C LEU A 59 -4.02 20.52 13.85
N ALA A 60 -4.39 21.03 12.67
CA ALA A 60 -3.55 20.98 11.47
C ALA A 60 -2.42 22.01 11.47
N SER A 61 -2.36 22.90 12.47
CA SER A 61 -1.28 23.88 12.59
C SER A 61 0.03 23.24 13.04
N VAL A 62 1.12 23.62 12.38
CA VAL A 62 2.49 23.20 12.67
C VAL A 62 3.28 24.42 13.13
N PHE A 63 3.54 24.47 14.43
CA PHE A 63 4.18 25.59 15.14
C PHE A 63 5.03 25.07 16.30
N GLY A 64 5.78 25.95 16.97
CA GLY A 64 6.56 25.58 18.16
C GLY A 64 7.40 24.31 17.99
N THR A 65 7.28 23.36 18.92
CA THR A 65 8.04 22.10 18.87
C THR A 65 7.66 21.21 17.68
N ARG A 66 6.41 21.24 17.22
CA ARG A 66 5.99 20.56 15.97
C ARG A 66 6.76 21.07 14.75
N LEU A 67 6.92 22.39 14.65
CA LEU A 67 7.65 23.01 13.52
C LEU A 67 9.14 22.65 13.53
N VAL A 68 9.75 22.56 14.72
CA VAL A 68 11.13 22.08 14.86
C VAL A 68 11.23 20.64 14.34
N ALA A 69 10.34 19.75 14.77
CA ALA A 69 10.34 18.36 14.32
C ALA A 69 10.16 18.22 12.80
N TYR A 70 9.22 18.97 12.22
CA TYR A 70 8.99 19.01 10.77
C TYR A 70 10.25 19.45 10.01
N ASN A 71 10.93 20.49 10.48
CA ASN A 71 12.16 21.00 9.87
C ASN A 71 13.36 20.05 10.01
N GLU A 72 13.27 19.08 10.93
CA GLU A 72 14.23 17.97 11.06
C GLU A 72 13.85 16.75 10.21
N GLY A 73 12.77 16.82 9.41
CA GLY A 73 12.30 15.73 8.55
C GLY A 73 11.50 14.66 9.29
N ARG A 74 11.11 14.90 10.54
CA ARG A 74 10.32 13.95 11.34
C ARG A 74 8.85 14.07 10.97
N ALA A 75 8.14 12.95 11.09
CA ALA A 75 6.68 12.97 11.07
C ALA A 75 6.14 13.67 12.34
N VAL A 76 5.11 14.49 12.16
CA VAL A 76 4.50 15.31 13.20
C VAL A 76 3.03 14.92 13.35
N PRO A 77 2.59 14.36 14.49
CA PRO A 77 1.18 14.07 14.75
C PRO A 77 0.35 15.35 14.78
N LEU A 78 -0.81 15.34 14.14
CA LEU A 78 -1.74 16.46 14.06
C LEU A 78 -2.99 16.21 14.91
N TYR A 79 -3.74 15.15 14.61
CA TYR A 79 -5.01 14.77 15.25
C TYR A 79 -5.27 13.26 15.12
N ASP A 80 -6.14 12.70 15.97
CA ASP A 80 -6.50 11.27 15.95
C ASP A 80 -7.55 10.91 14.88
N VAL A 81 -7.95 9.64 14.81
CA VAL A 81 -8.92 9.12 13.82
C VAL A 81 -10.26 9.86 13.83
N PHE A 82 -10.62 10.49 14.95
CA PHE A 82 -11.88 11.20 15.15
C PHE A 82 -11.76 12.71 14.93
N GLY A 83 -10.56 13.24 14.62
CA GLY A 83 -10.33 14.68 14.48
C GLY A 83 -10.03 15.37 15.80
N SER A 84 -9.71 14.61 16.85
CA SER A 84 -9.53 15.10 18.21
C SER A 84 -8.06 15.22 18.62
N ASN A 85 -7.79 16.09 19.60
CA ASN A 85 -6.49 16.16 20.29
C ASN A 85 -6.56 15.36 21.58
N ASN A 86 -6.12 14.11 21.53
CA ASN A 86 -6.14 13.21 22.67
C ASN A 86 -4.80 12.48 22.77
N ASN A 87 -4.13 12.63 23.92
CA ASN A 87 -2.84 12.01 24.21
C ASN A 87 -2.85 10.49 24.05
N ASN A 88 -4.02 9.89 24.28
CA ASN A 88 -4.27 8.48 24.04
C ASN A 88 -5.54 8.30 23.20
N GLY A 89 -5.65 9.10 22.14
CA GLY A 89 -6.70 9.00 21.13
C GLY A 89 -6.72 7.63 20.49
N TYR A 90 -7.84 7.28 19.86
CA TYR A 90 -7.91 6.02 19.11
C TYR A 90 -7.12 6.18 17.80
N PRO A 91 -6.21 5.26 17.45
CA PRO A 91 -5.46 5.36 16.19
C PRO A 91 -6.32 4.92 14.99
N ALA A 92 -5.95 5.16 13.73
CA ALA A 92 -4.76 5.85 13.23
C ALA A 92 -4.69 7.33 13.63
N VAL A 93 -3.52 7.94 13.45
CA VAL A 93 -3.26 9.35 13.73
C VAL A 93 -2.90 10.05 12.43
N CYS A 94 -3.50 11.19 12.12
CA CYS A 94 -3.07 12.01 11.00
C CYS A 94 -1.74 12.67 11.36
N GLY A 95 -0.72 12.49 10.53
CA GLY A 95 0.57 13.15 10.70
C GLY A 95 1.00 13.88 9.43
N THR A 96 1.89 14.86 9.58
CA THR A 96 2.50 15.57 8.45
C THR A 96 4.01 15.43 8.46
N ARG A 97 4.62 15.39 7.28
CA ARG A 97 6.06 15.39 7.07
C ARG A 97 6.42 16.18 5.82
N TYR A 98 7.70 16.50 5.68
CA TYR A 98 8.20 17.12 4.46
C TYR A 98 8.49 16.05 3.41
N VAL A 99 8.15 16.35 2.16
CA VAL A 99 8.49 15.56 0.97
C VAL A 99 9.21 16.48 -0.02
N ALA A 100 10.40 16.07 -0.46
CA ALA A 100 11.20 16.88 -1.38
C ALA A 100 10.44 17.21 -2.68
N GLY A 101 10.42 18.49 -3.05
CA GLY A 101 9.72 18.96 -4.25
C GLY A 101 8.21 19.11 -4.13
N VAL A 102 7.59 18.62 -3.04
CA VAL A 102 6.15 18.73 -2.78
C VAL A 102 5.86 19.70 -1.62
N GLY A 103 6.62 19.61 -0.53
CA GLY A 103 6.38 20.37 0.71
C GLY A 103 5.67 19.52 1.77
N PRO A 104 4.77 20.09 2.60
CA PRO A 104 4.05 19.34 3.63
C PRO A 104 3.06 18.36 3.01
N VAL A 105 3.22 17.09 3.33
CA VAL A 105 2.29 16.01 2.99
C VAL A 105 1.74 15.43 4.27
N SER A 106 0.42 15.28 4.34
CA SER A 106 -0.26 14.68 5.49
C SER A 106 -0.82 13.33 5.12
N GLU A 107 -0.55 12.34 5.97
CA GLU A 107 -0.89 10.94 5.76
C GLU A 107 -1.32 10.29 7.08
N TRP A 108 -2.18 9.28 6.98
CA TRP A 108 -2.60 8.52 8.15
C TRP A 108 -1.50 7.57 8.59
N MET A 109 -1.19 7.63 9.87
CA MET A 109 -0.16 6.84 10.51
C MET A 109 -0.83 5.76 11.36
N PHE A 110 -0.67 4.49 10.98
CA PHE A 110 -1.35 3.36 11.61
C PHE A 110 -0.46 2.70 12.65
N CYS A 111 -0.99 2.45 13.84
CA CYS A 111 -0.19 1.88 14.91
C CYS A 111 -0.02 0.37 14.83
N THR A 112 1.09 -0.16 15.32
CA THR A 112 1.39 -1.61 15.32
C THR A 112 1.57 -2.22 16.70
N ASP A 113 1.24 -1.49 17.77
CA ASP A 113 1.49 -1.90 19.14
C ASP A 113 0.27 -1.71 20.03
N TYR A 114 -0.70 -2.61 19.90
CA TYR A 114 -2.01 -2.51 20.58
C TYR A 114 -1.93 -2.23 22.09
N PHE A 115 -0.90 -2.71 22.78
CA PHE A 115 -0.75 -2.58 24.24
C PHE A 115 0.09 -1.38 24.71
N SER A 116 0.66 -0.63 23.77
CA SER A 116 1.47 0.59 24.03
C SER A 116 0.59 1.85 23.97
N HIS A 117 1.11 2.99 24.42
CA HIS A 117 0.34 4.25 24.41
C HIS A 117 0.41 4.94 23.05
N VAL A 118 -0.66 5.58 22.60
CA VAL A 118 -0.64 6.23 21.27
C VAL A 118 0.30 7.43 21.25
N CYS A 119 0.32 8.25 22.32
CA CYS A 119 1.20 9.41 22.44
C CYS A 119 1.12 10.38 21.25
N SER A 120 -0.09 10.79 20.85
CA SER A 120 -0.33 11.63 19.68
C SER A 120 -0.83 13.04 19.99
N GLY A 121 -1.17 13.30 21.25
CA GLY A 121 -1.70 14.58 21.68
C GLY A 121 -0.62 15.65 21.78
N VAL A 122 -1.04 16.91 21.73
CA VAL A 122 -0.14 18.08 21.84
C VAL A 122 -0.66 19.16 22.77
N ASP A 123 0.27 19.93 23.34
CA ASP A 123 -0.03 21.12 24.14
C ASP A 123 -0.02 22.42 23.30
N GLU A 124 -0.20 23.56 23.97
CA GLU A 124 -0.23 24.90 23.38
C GLU A 124 1.12 25.38 22.80
N ASP A 125 2.22 24.70 23.15
CA ASP A 125 3.57 24.97 22.63
C ASP A 125 3.95 23.98 21.50
N GLY A 126 3.05 23.05 21.17
CA GLY A 126 3.25 22.03 20.14
C GLY A 126 4.17 20.89 20.58
N ASN A 127 4.34 20.66 21.89
CA ASN A 127 5.07 19.50 22.38
C ASN A 127 4.21 18.24 22.20
N LEU A 128 4.84 17.13 21.81
CA LEU A 128 4.20 15.83 21.84
C LEU A 128 3.98 15.40 23.30
N LEU A 129 2.80 14.89 23.60
CA LEU A 129 2.41 14.48 24.95
C LEU A 129 2.33 12.97 25.09
N GLY A 130 2.85 12.46 26.22
CA GLY A 130 2.62 11.09 26.67
C GLY A 130 1.19 10.89 27.15
N PHE A 131 0.83 9.63 27.48
CA PHE A 131 -0.53 9.28 27.95
C PHE A 131 -1.00 10.11 29.15
N ASP A 132 -0.08 10.49 30.01
CA ASP A 132 -0.28 11.29 31.22
C ASP A 132 -0.41 12.80 30.97
N GLY A 133 -0.16 13.26 29.74
CA GLY A 133 -0.16 14.67 29.37
C GLY A 133 1.14 15.41 29.64
N GLU A 134 2.21 14.69 30.01
CA GLU A 134 3.52 15.29 30.14
C GLU A 134 4.23 15.34 28.78
N PRO A 135 5.01 16.40 28.48
CA PRO A 135 5.82 16.47 27.29
C PRO A 135 6.82 15.31 27.18
N ILE A 136 6.87 14.69 26.01
CA ILE A 136 7.81 13.65 25.64
C ILE A 136 8.60 14.06 24.38
N PRO A 137 9.72 13.39 24.06
CA PRO A 137 10.42 13.64 22.80
C PRO A 137 9.49 13.45 21.58
N ASN A 138 9.76 14.19 20.51
CA ASN A 138 9.06 14.03 19.23
C ASN A 138 9.28 12.63 18.62
N MET A 139 8.52 12.32 17.57
CA MET A 139 8.71 11.06 16.85
C MET A 139 10.06 11.03 16.14
N ASP A 140 10.75 9.90 16.24
CA ASP A 140 11.93 9.56 15.46
C ASP A 140 11.55 8.54 14.40
N THR A 141 12.18 8.63 13.23
CA THR A 141 12.12 7.57 12.23
C THR A 141 12.97 6.39 12.68
N LEU A 142 12.37 5.21 12.70
CA LEU A 142 13.08 3.97 12.96
C LEU A 142 13.83 3.53 11.70
N PRO A 143 15.11 3.16 11.79
CA PRO A 143 15.88 2.76 10.62
C PRO A 143 15.42 1.40 10.08
N GLY A 144 15.02 1.36 8.82
CA GLY A 144 14.68 0.13 8.12
C GLY A 144 13.28 -0.37 8.45
N ALA A 145 13.18 -1.41 9.27
CA ALA A 145 11.97 -2.17 9.53
C ALA A 145 11.45 -1.97 10.96
N ASN A 146 10.19 -2.33 11.20
CA ASN A 146 9.66 -2.42 12.55
C ASN A 146 10.29 -3.63 13.26
N PRO A 147 11.04 -3.45 14.37
CA PRO A 147 11.78 -4.55 14.99
C PRO A 147 10.89 -5.65 15.58
N LYS A 148 9.58 -5.41 15.71
CA LYS A 148 8.60 -6.39 16.19
C LYS A 148 8.02 -7.27 15.08
N LEU A 149 8.03 -6.79 13.82
CA LEU A 149 7.30 -7.41 12.73
C LEU A 149 8.21 -8.30 11.86
N THR A 150 7.63 -9.35 11.30
CA THR A 150 8.24 -10.09 10.19
C THR A 150 8.02 -9.34 8.87
N SER A 151 8.84 -9.65 7.86
CA SER A 151 8.67 -9.09 6.50
C SER A 151 7.27 -9.34 5.94
N ASP A 152 6.70 -10.53 6.15
CA ASP A 152 5.34 -10.86 5.72
C ASP A 152 4.28 -10.02 6.44
N GLN A 153 4.46 -9.74 7.74
CA GLN A 153 3.57 -8.84 8.47
C GLN A 153 3.65 -7.41 7.93
N GLU A 154 4.84 -6.91 7.61
CA GLU A 154 5.00 -5.59 6.99
C GLU A 154 4.32 -5.53 5.61
N LYS A 155 4.45 -6.57 4.77
CA LYS A 155 3.75 -6.67 3.49
C LYS A 155 2.23 -6.67 3.64
N LEU A 156 1.70 -7.42 4.62
CA LEU A 156 0.26 -7.47 4.90
C LEU A 156 -0.26 -6.11 5.36
N ILE A 157 0.47 -5.42 6.23
CA ILE A 157 0.09 -4.07 6.69
C ILE A 157 0.17 -3.08 5.52
N ALA A 158 1.20 -3.20 4.67
CA ALA A 158 1.32 -2.38 3.46
C ALA A 158 0.10 -2.52 2.55
N TYR A 159 -0.28 -3.77 2.29
CA TYR A 159 -1.45 -4.09 1.50
C TYR A 159 -2.71 -3.50 2.11
N LEU A 160 -2.94 -3.71 3.41
CA LEU A 160 -4.16 -3.24 4.07
C LEU A 160 -4.29 -1.72 4.05
N VAL A 161 -3.21 -0.98 4.24
CA VAL A 161 -3.32 0.49 4.23
C VAL A 161 -3.50 1.02 2.81
N GLN A 162 -2.85 0.41 1.82
CA GLN A 162 -2.99 0.82 0.42
C GLN A 162 -4.37 0.47 -0.17
N HIS A 163 -4.90 -0.73 0.12
CA HIS A 163 -6.10 -1.26 -0.54
C HIS A 163 -7.31 -1.37 0.38
N GLY A 164 -7.09 -1.36 1.70
CA GLY A 164 -8.14 -1.63 2.67
C GLY A 164 -8.76 -3.01 2.53
N ARG A 165 -9.99 -3.11 3.01
CA ARG A 165 -10.90 -4.25 2.85
C ARG A 165 -12.28 -3.73 2.50
N ALA A 166 -12.79 -4.16 1.35
CA ALA A 166 -14.15 -3.83 0.90
C ALA A 166 -15.24 -4.42 1.79
N THR A 167 -14.92 -5.45 2.58
CA THR A 167 -15.81 -6.06 3.57
C THR A 167 -15.11 -6.12 4.92
N TYR A 168 -15.77 -5.59 5.93
CA TYR A 168 -15.37 -5.66 7.33
C TYR A 168 -16.50 -6.22 8.18
N ALA A 169 -16.16 -7.12 9.11
CA ALA A 169 -17.08 -7.70 10.07
C ALA A 169 -16.49 -7.62 11.48
N GLY A 170 -16.91 -6.64 12.28
CA GLY A 170 -16.43 -6.50 13.64
C GLY A 170 -17.37 -7.14 14.68
N THR A 171 -16.79 -7.72 15.73
CA THR A 171 -17.53 -8.31 16.85
C THR A 171 -17.48 -7.41 18.09
N GLY A 172 -18.62 -7.19 18.74
CA GLY A 172 -18.69 -6.45 20.01
C GLY A 172 -18.13 -5.04 19.92
N GLY A 173 -17.18 -4.71 20.80
CA GLY A 173 -16.50 -3.40 20.81
C GLY A 173 -15.70 -3.09 19.54
N PHE A 174 -15.39 -4.10 18.73
CA PHE A 174 -14.64 -3.98 17.48
C PHE A 174 -15.55 -3.80 16.25
N SER A 175 -16.88 -3.72 16.43
CA SER A 175 -17.83 -3.43 15.33
C SER A 175 -17.66 -2.03 14.72
N MET A 176 -16.98 -1.10 15.40
CA MET A 176 -16.72 0.27 14.93
C MET A 176 -17.95 0.96 14.36
N ASN A 177 -18.98 1.14 15.20
CA ASN A 177 -20.25 1.71 14.80
C ASN A 177 -20.91 0.99 13.60
N ASN A 178 -20.70 -0.33 13.51
CA ASN A 178 -21.13 -1.19 12.40
C ASN A 178 -20.52 -0.79 11.05
N ALA A 179 -19.25 -0.38 11.04
CA ALA A 179 -18.49 -0.23 9.81
C ALA A 179 -18.59 -1.52 8.98
N THR A 180 -18.78 -1.36 7.66
CA THR A 180 -18.88 -2.49 6.72
C THR A 180 -17.65 -2.61 5.83
N ARG A 181 -16.73 -1.65 5.94
CA ARG A 181 -15.46 -1.54 5.23
C ARG A 181 -14.36 -1.17 6.23
N ALA A 182 -13.13 -1.43 5.83
CA ALA A 182 -11.94 -0.99 6.56
C ALA A 182 -10.97 -0.36 5.57
N VAL A 183 -10.94 0.97 5.47
CA VAL A 183 -10.19 1.70 4.44
C VAL A 183 -9.49 2.95 5.00
N ALA A 184 -8.38 3.36 4.37
CA ALA A 184 -7.57 4.50 4.80
C ALA A 184 -8.03 5.86 4.26
N ASP A 185 -9.06 5.92 3.42
CA ASP A 185 -9.66 7.15 2.88
C ASP A 185 -11.11 7.35 3.35
N GLY A 186 -11.60 6.42 4.19
CA GLY A 186 -12.98 6.41 4.69
C GLY A 186 -13.27 7.44 5.78
N ASP A 187 -14.41 7.25 6.45
CA ASP A 187 -14.72 8.01 7.66
C ASP A 187 -13.91 7.53 8.89
N SER A 188 -14.11 8.17 10.04
CA SER A 188 -13.45 7.77 11.30
C SER A 188 -13.66 6.30 11.68
N TRP A 189 -14.84 5.73 11.40
CA TRP A 189 -15.19 4.39 11.82
C TRP A 189 -14.61 3.33 10.88
N GLU A 190 -14.67 3.56 9.57
CA GLU A 190 -14.02 2.70 8.57
C GLU A 190 -12.49 2.70 8.75
N ARG A 191 -11.91 3.85 9.10
CA ARG A 191 -10.48 3.98 9.40
C ARG A 191 -10.09 3.30 10.72
N ALA A 192 -10.92 3.42 11.75
CA ALA A 192 -10.74 2.70 13.00
C ALA A 192 -10.85 1.18 12.79
N ALA A 193 -11.76 0.72 11.92
CA ALA A 193 -11.85 -0.68 11.52
C ALA A 193 -10.56 -1.15 10.84
N LEU A 194 -9.97 -0.34 9.94
CA LEU A 194 -8.67 -0.64 9.34
C LEU A 194 -7.56 -0.75 10.39
N GLN A 195 -7.52 0.15 11.37
CA GLN A 195 -6.57 0.06 12.48
C GLN A 195 -6.69 -1.26 13.27
N ILE A 196 -7.90 -1.80 13.45
CA ILE A 196 -8.08 -3.12 14.07
C ILE A 196 -7.43 -4.21 13.22
N LEU A 197 -7.59 -4.17 11.90
CA LEU A 197 -6.99 -5.17 11.01
C LEU A 197 -5.46 -5.10 11.01
N VAL A 198 -4.89 -3.91 11.13
CA VAL A 198 -3.44 -3.74 11.36
C VAL A 198 -3.02 -4.45 12.65
N TRP A 199 -3.77 -4.30 13.75
CA TRP A 199 -3.50 -5.01 15.00
C TRP A 199 -3.74 -6.52 14.95
N CYS A 200 -4.62 -7.01 14.08
CA CYS A 200 -4.77 -8.45 13.84
C CYS A 200 -3.48 -9.07 13.27
N ILE A 201 -2.68 -8.27 12.55
CA ILE A 201 -1.38 -8.68 12.01
C ILE A 201 -0.26 -8.43 13.02
N SER A 202 -0.19 -7.22 13.59
CA SER A 202 0.94 -6.80 14.44
C SER A 202 0.91 -7.39 15.86
N ASP A 203 -0.28 -7.65 16.38
CA ASP A 203 -0.55 -8.13 17.74
C ASP A 203 -1.53 -9.31 17.71
N PRO A 204 -1.15 -10.44 17.09
CA PRO A 204 -2.04 -11.58 16.88
C PRO A 204 -2.62 -12.07 18.21
N VAL A 205 -3.94 -12.25 18.24
CA VAL A 205 -4.68 -12.58 19.46
C VAL A 205 -4.53 -14.06 19.77
N ALA A 206 -4.09 -14.39 20.97
CA ALA A 206 -4.23 -15.76 21.45
C ALA A 206 -5.72 -16.07 21.69
N PRO A 207 -6.20 -17.29 21.41
CA PRO A 207 -7.59 -17.66 21.68
C PRO A 207 -7.97 -17.37 23.14
N ALA A 208 -8.92 -16.45 23.33
CA ALA A 208 -9.44 -16.08 24.64
C ALA A 208 -10.89 -16.57 24.78
N PRO A 209 -11.30 -17.15 25.92
CA PRO A 209 -12.63 -17.73 26.07
C PRO A 209 -13.74 -16.68 26.22
N THR A 210 -13.43 -15.47 26.71
CA THR A 210 -14.40 -14.40 26.98
C THR A 210 -13.74 -13.02 26.98
N GLY A 211 -14.52 -11.96 26.83
CA GLY A 211 -14.10 -10.57 27.01
C GLY A 211 -13.60 -9.92 25.71
N SER A 212 -13.02 -8.72 25.82
CA SER A 212 -12.60 -7.93 24.66
C SER A 212 -11.60 -8.65 23.76
N GLU A 213 -10.68 -9.45 24.32
CA GLU A 213 -9.75 -10.24 23.51
C GLU A 213 -10.45 -11.38 22.75
N ALA A 214 -11.55 -11.93 23.27
CA ALA A 214 -12.34 -12.91 22.52
C ALA A 214 -13.06 -12.26 21.33
N GLU A 215 -13.59 -11.05 21.53
CA GLU A 215 -14.22 -10.24 20.46
C GLU A 215 -13.20 -9.80 19.40
N ARG A 216 -11.99 -9.42 19.83
CA ARG A 216 -10.87 -9.09 18.94
C ARG A 216 -10.43 -10.31 18.14
N ALA A 217 -10.27 -11.46 18.79
CA ALA A 217 -9.94 -12.72 18.12
C ALA A 217 -10.98 -13.10 17.07
N ALA A 218 -12.27 -12.99 17.39
CA ALA A 218 -13.35 -13.25 16.42
C ALA A 218 -13.28 -12.28 15.23
N THR A 219 -13.11 -10.99 15.49
CA THR A 219 -12.94 -9.97 14.45
C THR A 219 -11.72 -10.27 13.56
N CYS A 220 -10.60 -10.68 14.15
CA CYS A 220 -9.40 -11.02 13.39
C CYS A 220 -9.60 -12.29 12.56
N GLU A 221 -10.30 -13.30 13.06
CA GLU A 221 -10.61 -14.51 12.28
C GLU A 221 -11.53 -14.19 11.09
N ASP A 222 -12.58 -13.39 11.29
CA ASP A 222 -13.55 -13.06 10.24
C ASP A 222 -12.93 -12.23 9.09
N ASN A 223 -11.89 -11.45 9.37
CA ASN A 223 -11.35 -10.48 8.41
C ASN A 223 -9.92 -10.80 7.95
N MET A 224 -9.10 -11.39 8.81
CA MET A 224 -7.67 -11.60 8.64
C MET A 224 -7.25 -12.99 9.14
N SER A 225 -8.06 -14.02 8.89
CA SER A 225 -7.69 -15.41 9.15
C SER A 225 -6.33 -15.75 8.52
N ALA A 226 -5.69 -16.83 8.99
CA ALA A 226 -4.44 -17.31 8.40
C ALA A 226 -4.58 -17.60 6.89
N ALA A 227 -5.74 -18.10 6.46
CA ALA A 227 -6.02 -18.36 5.05
C ALA A 227 -6.09 -17.05 4.24
N THR A 228 -6.77 -16.03 4.77
CA THR A 228 -6.87 -14.71 4.15
C THR A 228 -5.50 -14.02 4.08
N GLN A 229 -4.70 -14.11 5.15
CA GLN A 229 -3.34 -13.57 5.14
C GLN A 229 -2.46 -14.26 4.08
N ALA A 230 -2.54 -15.59 3.97
CA ALA A 230 -1.80 -16.33 2.95
C ALA A 230 -2.25 -15.98 1.52
N GLU A 231 -3.55 -15.78 1.30
CA GLU A 231 -4.10 -15.32 0.02
C GLU A 231 -3.57 -13.93 -0.36
N ILE A 232 -3.60 -12.97 0.58
CA ILE A 232 -3.06 -11.63 0.35
C ILE A 232 -1.56 -11.69 0.07
N LEU A 233 -0.78 -12.42 0.86
CA LEU A 233 0.67 -12.56 0.65
C LEU A 233 0.98 -13.17 -0.73
N ALA A 234 0.24 -14.18 -1.16
CA ALA A 234 0.41 -14.79 -2.48
C ALA A 234 0.10 -13.82 -3.63
N SER A 235 -0.70 -12.78 -3.39
CA SER A 235 -1.00 -11.75 -4.38
C SER A 235 0.05 -10.63 -4.48
N ILE A 236 0.98 -10.53 -3.52
CA ILE A 236 2.03 -9.51 -3.48
C ILE A 236 3.33 -10.12 -4.01
N PRO A 237 3.71 -9.86 -5.27
CA PRO A 237 4.99 -10.34 -5.81
C PRO A 237 6.19 -9.68 -5.10
N ASP A 238 7.28 -10.43 -4.95
CA ASP A 238 8.54 -9.92 -4.38
C ASP A 238 9.26 -8.93 -5.32
N ASP A 239 9.12 -9.14 -6.63
CA ASP A 239 9.74 -8.34 -7.69
C ASP A 239 8.66 -8.04 -8.76
N PRO A 240 7.77 -7.07 -8.51
CA PRO A 240 6.63 -6.81 -9.38
C PRO A 240 7.08 -6.34 -10.76
N ALA A 241 6.47 -6.89 -11.81
CA ALA A 241 6.76 -6.60 -13.20
C ALA A 241 5.51 -6.22 -14.00
N LEU A 242 5.70 -5.29 -14.94
CA LEU A 242 4.71 -4.89 -15.93
C LEU A 242 5.40 -4.68 -17.27
N THR A 243 4.89 -5.34 -18.31
CA THR A 243 5.36 -5.13 -19.69
C THR A 243 4.18 -5.06 -20.64
N VAL A 244 4.33 -4.27 -21.70
CA VAL A 244 3.34 -4.16 -22.79
C VAL A 244 4.06 -4.41 -24.10
N ALA A 245 3.56 -5.36 -24.89
CA ALA A 245 4.06 -5.65 -26.23
C ALA A 245 2.95 -5.36 -27.26
N GLY A 246 3.28 -4.61 -28.32
CA GLY A 246 2.36 -4.31 -29.42
C GLY A 246 2.68 -5.10 -30.69
N PRO A 247 1.86 -4.99 -31.74
CA PRO A 247 2.15 -5.60 -33.03
C PRO A 247 3.32 -4.89 -33.72
N ALA A 248 4.17 -5.65 -34.41
CA ALA A 248 5.28 -5.07 -35.18
C ALA A 248 4.86 -4.58 -36.57
N ALA A 249 3.82 -5.19 -37.16
CA ALA A 249 3.33 -4.85 -38.50
C ALA A 249 2.35 -3.68 -38.45
N ALA A 250 2.36 -2.85 -39.50
CA ALA A 250 1.31 -1.86 -39.72
C ALA A 250 -0.01 -2.55 -40.09
N LEU A 251 -1.11 -1.99 -39.62
CA LEU A 251 -2.45 -2.55 -39.78
C LEU A 251 -3.34 -1.57 -40.57
N PRO A 252 -4.24 -2.05 -41.43
CA PRO A 252 -5.27 -1.20 -42.01
C PRO A 252 -6.15 -0.52 -40.96
N VAL A 253 -6.61 0.70 -41.23
CA VAL A 253 -7.60 1.40 -40.38
C VAL A 253 -8.87 0.55 -40.26
N GLY A 254 -9.38 0.40 -39.03
CA GLY A 254 -10.53 -0.46 -38.73
C GLY A 254 -10.17 -1.89 -38.33
N GLU A 255 -8.94 -2.35 -38.56
CA GLU A 255 -8.44 -3.59 -37.95
C GLU A 255 -8.10 -3.41 -36.47
N THR A 256 -8.01 -4.52 -35.73
CA THR A 256 -7.71 -4.54 -34.30
C THR A 256 -6.24 -4.92 -34.08
N ALA A 257 -5.45 -3.96 -33.61
CA ALA A 257 -4.11 -4.22 -33.07
C ALA A 257 -4.22 -4.99 -31.75
N GLN A 258 -3.45 -6.06 -31.61
CA GLN A 258 -3.37 -6.84 -30.38
C GLN A 258 -2.16 -6.43 -29.58
N PHE A 259 -2.39 -6.03 -28.34
CA PHE A 259 -1.37 -5.70 -27.37
C PHE A 259 -1.38 -6.75 -26.25
N THR A 260 -0.22 -7.29 -25.91
CA THR A 260 -0.07 -8.23 -24.79
C THR A 260 0.47 -7.47 -23.58
N VAL A 261 -0.37 -7.32 -22.56
CA VAL A 261 0.03 -6.82 -21.24
C VAL A 261 0.41 -8.02 -20.37
N THR A 262 1.65 -8.08 -19.89
CA THR A 262 2.13 -9.14 -19.02
C THR A 262 2.48 -8.57 -17.64
N THR A 263 1.89 -9.12 -16.58
CA THR A 263 2.09 -8.63 -15.21
C THR A 263 1.91 -9.71 -14.15
N ASP A 264 2.49 -9.51 -12.98
CA ASP A 264 2.26 -10.26 -11.74
C ASP A 264 1.63 -9.40 -10.63
N VAL A 265 1.23 -8.17 -10.96
CA VAL A 265 0.55 -7.27 -10.02
C VAL A 265 -0.94 -7.55 -10.04
N PHE A 266 -1.43 -8.23 -9.01
CA PHE A 266 -2.84 -8.59 -8.88
C PHE A 266 -3.59 -7.76 -7.82
N THR A 267 -2.85 -7.08 -6.94
CA THR A 267 -3.40 -6.36 -5.79
C THR A 267 -4.11 -5.06 -6.15
N SER A 268 -3.82 -4.49 -7.32
CA SER A 268 -4.42 -3.24 -7.80
C SER A 268 -4.82 -3.33 -9.27
N PRO A 269 -5.90 -2.63 -9.69
CA PRO A 269 -6.18 -2.43 -11.10
C PRO A 269 -5.02 -1.69 -11.80
N LEU A 270 -4.67 -2.13 -13.00
CA LEU A 270 -3.72 -1.44 -13.85
C LEU A 270 -4.44 -0.28 -14.56
N THR A 271 -3.87 0.91 -14.54
CA THR A 271 -4.39 2.02 -15.33
C THR A 271 -3.85 1.89 -16.75
N VAL A 272 -4.75 1.62 -17.70
CA VAL A 272 -4.47 1.46 -19.12
C VAL A 272 -5.08 2.62 -19.90
N THR A 273 -4.26 3.33 -20.66
CA THR A 273 -4.68 4.47 -21.48
C THR A 273 -4.26 4.27 -22.92
N THR A 274 -5.05 4.84 -23.84
CA THR A 274 -4.72 4.89 -25.26
C THR A 274 -4.48 6.34 -25.67
N GLY A 275 -3.47 6.54 -26.52
CA GLY A 275 -3.10 7.86 -27.04
C GLY A 275 -2.88 7.84 -28.54
N GLY A 276 -2.67 9.02 -29.13
CA GLY A 276 -2.46 9.17 -30.58
C GLY A 276 -3.76 9.23 -31.37
N VAL A 277 -3.93 8.36 -32.37
CA VAL A 277 -5.17 8.29 -33.16
C VAL A 277 -6.35 7.81 -32.31
N ALA A 278 -7.55 8.34 -32.59
CA ALA A 278 -8.75 7.93 -31.87
C ALA A 278 -9.04 6.44 -32.08
N ALA A 279 -9.07 5.69 -30.97
CA ALA A 279 -9.24 4.24 -30.97
C ALA A 279 -10.14 3.76 -29.84
N SER A 280 -10.74 2.58 -30.01
CA SER A 280 -11.44 1.86 -28.95
C SER A 280 -10.55 0.79 -28.33
N LEU A 281 -10.61 0.62 -27.01
CA LEU A 281 -9.86 -0.39 -26.25
C LEU A 281 -10.82 -1.46 -25.70
N THR A 282 -10.46 -2.74 -25.86
CA THR A 282 -11.23 -3.89 -25.34
C THR A 282 -10.30 -5.02 -24.89
N VAL A 283 -10.79 -5.96 -24.06
CA VAL A 283 -10.07 -7.20 -23.75
C VAL A 283 -10.42 -8.25 -24.80
N ILE A 284 -9.41 -8.84 -25.45
CA ILE A 284 -9.57 -9.92 -26.43
C ILE A 284 -9.47 -11.29 -25.74
N SER A 285 -8.45 -11.48 -24.89
CA SER A 285 -8.22 -12.75 -24.20
C SER A 285 -7.38 -12.57 -22.92
N GLY A 286 -7.33 -13.62 -22.09
CA GLY A 286 -6.65 -13.62 -20.80
C GLY A 286 -7.59 -13.28 -19.63
N PRO A 287 -7.12 -13.44 -18.39
CA PRO A 287 -7.94 -13.26 -17.18
C PRO A 287 -7.98 -11.78 -16.75
N GLY A 288 -8.43 -10.91 -17.66
CA GLY A 288 -8.54 -9.47 -17.43
C GLY A 288 -9.95 -8.93 -17.63
N VAL A 289 -10.37 -7.99 -16.78
CA VAL A 289 -11.62 -7.24 -16.93
C VAL A 289 -11.29 -5.75 -17.04
N LEU A 290 -11.63 -5.13 -18.17
CA LEU A 290 -11.44 -3.70 -18.40
C LEU A 290 -12.73 -2.93 -18.10
N THR A 291 -12.65 -2.00 -17.15
CA THR A 291 -13.74 -1.06 -16.81
C THR A 291 -13.23 0.37 -16.97
N GLY A 292 -13.63 1.04 -18.06
CA GLY A 292 -13.04 2.33 -18.41
C GLY A 292 -11.55 2.18 -18.73
N SER A 293 -10.69 2.88 -18.00
CA SER A 293 -9.22 2.78 -18.09
C SER A 293 -8.61 1.82 -17.06
N GLN A 294 -9.42 1.08 -16.29
CA GLN A 294 -8.92 0.21 -15.24
C GLN A 294 -8.99 -1.26 -15.70
N LEU A 295 -7.84 -1.89 -15.84
CA LEU A 295 -7.70 -3.31 -16.13
C LEU A 295 -7.45 -4.08 -14.84
N GLN A 296 -8.47 -4.81 -14.36
CA GLN A 296 -8.30 -5.75 -13.27
C GLN A 296 -7.79 -7.08 -13.84
N VAL A 297 -6.61 -7.52 -13.41
CA VAL A 297 -6.04 -8.83 -13.75
C VAL A 297 -6.30 -9.80 -12.60
N SER A 298 -6.66 -11.03 -12.92
CA SER A 298 -6.83 -12.12 -11.94
C SER A 298 -5.87 -13.27 -12.24
N GLY A 299 -5.29 -13.89 -11.22
CA GLY A 299 -4.41 -15.03 -11.39
C GLY A 299 -3.74 -15.47 -10.10
N GLY A 300 -3.17 -16.67 -10.11
CA GLY A 300 -2.28 -17.18 -9.06
C GLY A 300 -0.92 -17.65 -9.60
N ASP A 301 -0.81 -17.88 -10.91
CA ASP A 301 0.42 -18.27 -11.60
C ASP A 301 0.99 -17.05 -12.34
N ALA A 302 1.87 -16.31 -11.66
CA ALA A 302 2.57 -15.16 -12.22
C ALA A 302 3.78 -15.56 -13.11
N PRO A 303 4.13 -14.79 -14.16
CA PRO A 303 3.38 -13.64 -14.68
C PRO A 303 2.20 -14.06 -15.58
N VAL A 304 1.15 -13.24 -15.59
CA VAL A 304 -0.08 -13.45 -16.37
C VAL A 304 -0.10 -12.52 -17.59
N ALA A 305 -0.54 -13.04 -18.74
CA ALA A 305 -0.72 -12.26 -19.97
C ALA A 305 -2.21 -11.99 -20.26
N VAL A 306 -2.53 -10.72 -20.52
CA VAL A 306 -3.83 -10.26 -21.02
C VAL A 306 -3.64 -9.63 -22.39
N VAL A 307 -4.44 -10.04 -23.37
CA VAL A 307 -4.41 -9.47 -24.71
C VAL A 307 -5.51 -8.42 -24.83
N LEU A 308 -5.11 -7.17 -25.07
CA LEU A 308 -5.98 -6.05 -25.33
C LEU A 308 -6.07 -5.76 -26.82
N GLY A 309 -7.25 -5.38 -27.29
CA GLY A 309 -7.53 -4.99 -28.65
C GLY A 309 -7.71 -3.48 -28.77
N VAL A 310 -6.91 -2.85 -29.62
CA VAL A 310 -7.03 -1.43 -29.98
C VAL A 310 -7.46 -1.34 -31.44
N THR A 311 -8.60 -0.70 -31.70
CA THR A 311 -9.13 -0.51 -33.06
C THR A 311 -9.17 0.98 -33.37
N ALA A 312 -8.32 1.44 -34.30
CA ALA A 312 -8.24 2.85 -34.68
C ALA A 312 -9.28 3.21 -35.75
N THR A 313 -9.80 4.44 -35.66
CA THR A 313 -10.77 5.01 -36.62
C THR A 313 -10.14 5.87 -37.70
N GLY A 314 -8.82 6.06 -37.66
CA GLY A 314 -8.05 6.82 -38.63
C GLY A 314 -6.59 6.36 -38.68
N ALA A 315 -5.88 6.74 -39.74
CA ALA A 315 -4.48 6.39 -39.94
C ALA A 315 -3.57 7.20 -39.00
N GLY A 316 -2.47 6.59 -38.56
CA GLY A 316 -1.49 7.15 -37.64
C GLY A 316 -1.08 6.12 -36.57
N VAL A 317 -0.41 6.58 -35.53
CA VAL A 317 0.09 5.72 -34.45
C VAL A 317 -0.89 5.77 -33.28
N ALA A 318 -1.29 4.60 -32.79
CA ALA A 318 -1.97 4.43 -31.51
C ALA A 318 -0.96 3.96 -30.47
N ASN A 319 -0.97 4.59 -29.31
CA ASN A 319 -0.16 4.19 -28.16
C ASN A 319 -1.04 3.47 -27.16
N LEU A 320 -0.50 2.46 -26.50
CA LEU A 320 -1.08 1.82 -25.34
C LEU A 320 -0.08 1.93 -24.19
N ASP A 321 -0.47 2.67 -23.16
CA ASP A 321 0.32 2.85 -21.94
C ASP A 321 -0.41 2.13 -20.80
N ALA A 322 0.30 1.29 -20.06
CA ALA A 322 -0.19 0.64 -18.85
C ALA A 322 0.69 1.04 -17.67
N THR A 323 0.06 1.34 -16.54
CA THR A 323 0.74 1.68 -15.29
C THR A 323 0.15 0.89 -14.12
N ALA A 324 1.01 0.52 -13.16
CA ALA A 324 0.61 -0.15 -11.93
C ALA A 324 1.40 0.38 -10.74
N THR A 325 0.82 0.33 -9.55
CA THR A 325 1.49 0.71 -8.30
C THR A 325 1.44 -0.48 -7.34
N PRO A 326 2.35 -1.46 -7.49
CA PRO A 326 2.36 -2.66 -6.67
C PRO A 326 2.50 -2.32 -5.18
N THR A 327 1.95 -3.18 -4.35
CA THR A 327 2.20 -3.12 -2.91
C THR A 327 3.66 -3.44 -2.64
N ALA A 328 4.35 -2.54 -1.95
CA ALA A 328 5.72 -2.69 -1.56
C ALA A 328 5.91 -2.21 -0.12
N THR A 329 6.84 -2.80 0.62
CA THR A 329 7.21 -2.30 1.95
C THR A 329 8.17 -1.12 1.87
N SER A 330 8.76 -0.86 0.69
CA SER A 330 9.75 0.19 0.48
C SER A 330 9.21 1.61 0.69
N HIS A 331 7.89 1.80 0.63
CA HIS A 331 7.23 3.08 0.86
C HIS A 331 6.60 3.17 2.27
N ILE A 332 6.82 2.18 3.14
CA ILE A 332 6.46 2.28 4.55
C ILE A 332 7.63 2.88 5.31
N GLY A 333 7.36 3.97 6.01
CA GLY A 333 8.19 4.47 7.09
C GLY A 333 7.69 3.99 8.45
N TRP A 334 8.59 3.92 9.42
CA TRP A 334 8.26 3.57 10.79
C TRP A 334 8.66 4.72 11.70
N ASN A 335 7.72 5.20 12.53
CA ASN A 335 7.97 6.34 13.40
C ASN A 335 7.53 6.02 14.83
N GLN A 336 8.33 6.45 15.81
CA GLN A 336 8.02 6.25 17.23
C GLN A 336 8.63 7.38 18.06
N SER A 337 7.92 7.89 19.06
CA SER A 337 8.59 8.67 20.10
C SER A 337 9.43 7.74 20.99
N PRO A 338 10.71 8.05 21.27
CA PRO A 338 11.50 7.30 22.23
C PRO A 338 11.08 7.56 23.69
N GLY A 339 10.08 8.43 23.92
CA GLY A 339 9.53 8.74 25.23
C GLY A 339 8.84 7.55 25.89
N LEU A 340 8.84 7.57 27.22
CA LEU A 340 8.06 6.67 28.06
C LEU A 340 7.04 7.49 28.83
N SER A 341 5.81 7.01 28.91
CA SER A 341 4.80 7.60 29.82
C SER A 341 5.16 7.31 31.28
N ALA A 342 4.52 7.98 32.25
CA ALA A 342 4.80 7.77 33.68
C ALA A 342 4.68 6.30 34.14
N ASP A 343 3.86 5.49 33.48
CA ASP A 343 3.72 4.05 33.76
C ASP A 343 4.81 3.17 33.10
N GLN A 344 5.85 3.79 32.54
CA GLN A 344 7.00 3.17 31.88
C GLN A 344 6.63 2.36 30.63
N LYS A 345 5.44 2.59 30.06
CA LYS A 345 5.09 2.00 28.76
C LYS A 345 5.59 2.88 27.62
N PRO A 346 6.10 2.26 26.54
CA PRO A 346 6.51 2.99 25.35
C PRO A 346 5.31 3.53 24.58
N CYS A 347 5.59 4.51 23.72
CA CYS A 347 4.64 4.94 22.71
C CYS A 347 4.54 3.89 21.57
N GLN A 348 3.43 3.88 20.86
CA GLN A 348 3.18 2.98 19.73
C GLN A 348 4.14 3.28 18.57
N VAL A 349 4.55 2.24 17.84
CA VAL A 349 5.21 2.43 16.54
C VAL A 349 4.12 2.65 15.49
N PHE A 350 4.31 3.68 14.67
CA PHE A 350 3.42 4.06 13.59
C PHE A 350 4.00 3.68 12.23
N ALA A 351 3.22 2.98 11.42
CA ALA A 351 3.44 2.83 9.99
C ALA A 351 2.99 4.11 9.28
N THR A 352 3.90 4.76 8.56
CA THR A 352 3.65 5.93 7.71
C THR A 352 3.80 5.54 6.25
N PHE A 353 2.95 6.08 5.38
CA PHE A 353 2.83 5.61 4.00
C PHE A 353 3.29 6.68 3.04
N HIS A 354 4.52 6.54 2.57
CA HIS A 354 5.13 7.50 1.69
C HIS A 354 4.64 7.30 0.26
N VAL A 355 3.42 7.76 -0.02
CA VAL A 355 2.79 7.59 -1.35
C VAL A 355 3.68 8.15 -2.47
N ALA A 356 4.43 9.22 -2.21
CA ALA A 356 5.40 9.79 -3.16
C ALA A 356 6.58 8.84 -3.50
N ASP A 357 6.89 7.89 -2.62
CA ASP A 357 7.98 6.92 -2.78
C ASP A 357 7.46 5.58 -3.34
N GLN A 358 6.18 5.48 -3.69
CA GLN A 358 5.62 4.29 -4.30
C GLN A 358 6.27 4.02 -5.66
N VAL A 359 6.67 2.77 -5.86
CA VAL A 359 7.17 2.32 -7.15
C VAL A 359 6.01 2.27 -8.12
N VAL A 360 6.10 3.06 -9.19
CA VAL A 360 5.19 2.98 -10.33
C VAL A 360 5.88 2.13 -11.39
N LEU A 361 5.21 1.05 -11.79
CA LEU A 361 5.59 0.29 -12.97
C LEU A 361 4.90 0.88 -14.18
N ASP A 362 5.64 1.06 -15.26
CA ASP A 362 5.13 1.52 -16.55
C ASP A 362 5.50 0.54 -17.66
N GLY A 363 4.59 0.39 -18.61
CA GLY A 363 4.83 -0.34 -19.85
C GLY A 363 4.07 0.32 -20.98
N ALA A 364 4.73 0.49 -22.12
CA ALA A 364 4.15 1.14 -23.28
C ALA A 364 4.47 0.39 -24.56
N ALA A 365 3.53 0.39 -25.49
CA ALA A 365 3.76 -0.08 -26.84
C ALA A 365 2.92 0.73 -27.84
N THR A 366 3.26 0.60 -29.12
CA THR A 366 2.59 1.32 -30.20
C THR A 366 2.09 0.37 -31.28
N ALA A 367 1.03 0.77 -31.98
CA ALA A 367 0.58 0.15 -33.21
C ALA A 367 0.41 1.22 -34.30
N THR A 368 0.84 0.92 -35.52
CA THR A 368 0.73 1.83 -36.65
C THR A 368 -0.47 1.42 -37.51
N PHE A 369 -1.38 2.35 -37.75
CA PHE A 369 -2.53 2.17 -38.63
C PHE A 369 -2.36 2.96 -39.93
N VAL A 370 -2.61 2.32 -41.06
CA VAL A 370 -2.48 2.90 -42.41
C VAL A 370 -3.80 2.81 -43.16
N THR A 371 -4.06 3.75 -44.06
CA THR A 371 -5.16 3.60 -45.03
C THR A 371 -4.87 2.43 -45.97
N ASP A 372 -5.91 1.76 -46.48
CA ASP A 372 -5.80 0.57 -47.35
C ASP A 372 -4.82 0.75 -48.53
N ASP A 373 -4.65 1.98 -49.02
CA ASP A 373 -3.73 2.31 -50.11
C ASP A 373 -2.23 2.26 -49.73
N GLY A 374 -1.89 2.06 -48.45
CA GLY A 374 -0.53 2.15 -47.90
C GLY A 374 0.09 0.84 -47.40
N ALA A 375 -0.67 -0.24 -47.24
CA ALA A 375 -0.18 -1.49 -46.67
C ALA A 375 0.74 -2.29 -47.62
N ASP A 376 0.65 -2.05 -48.94
CA ASP A 376 1.43 -2.77 -49.96
C ASP A 376 2.83 -2.17 -50.25
N ALA A 377 3.20 -1.05 -49.63
CA ALA A 377 4.41 -0.31 -50.03
C ALA A 377 5.74 -0.83 -49.45
N ASP A 378 5.75 -1.65 -48.39
CA ASP A 378 6.98 -2.02 -47.66
C ASP A 378 7.50 -3.46 -47.94
N ALA A 379 6.80 -4.25 -48.76
CA ALA A 379 7.23 -5.61 -49.10
C ALA A 379 8.14 -5.70 -50.35
N GLY A 380 8.48 -4.58 -51.00
CA GLY A 380 8.95 -4.57 -52.40
C GLY A 380 10.38 -4.10 -52.71
N ALA A 381 11.19 -3.66 -51.75
CA ALA A 381 12.51 -3.08 -52.04
C ALA A 381 13.67 -4.04 -51.68
N GLY A 382 13.80 -5.15 -52.41
CA GLY A 382 14.88 -6.11 -52.14
C GLY A 382 15.11 -7.18 -53.20
N ALA A 383 15.09 -6.85 -54.50
CA ALA A 383 15.51 -7.77 -55.54
C ALA A 383 16.21 -7.08 -56.72
N GLY A 384 17.52 -7.35 -56.84
CA GLY A 384 18.36 -7.06 -58.00
C GLY A 384 19.65 -6.33 -57.59
N GLY A 385 20.86 -6.88 -57.67
CA GLY A 385 21.38 -8.12 -58.22
C GLY A 385 22.84 -7.86 -58.62
N ASN A 386 23.78 -8.74 -58.26
CA ASN A 386 24.93 -9.02 -59.13
C ASN A 386 25.62 -10.33 -58.72
N ALA A 387 25.67 -11.26 -59.67
CA ALA A 387 26.53 -12.43 -59.65
C ALA A 387 27.95 -12.03 -60.09
N ASP A 388 29.00 -12.67 -59.55
CA ASP A 388 29.81 -13.67 -60.27
C ASP A 388 31.10 -14.06 -59.52
N ALA A 389 31.46 -15.34 -59.67
CA ALA A 389 32.74 -16.02 -59.58
C ALA A 389 33.51 -16.17 -58.24
N GLY A 390 33.60 -17.43 -57.78
CA GLY A 390 34.90 -18.11 -57.80
C GLY A 390 35.37 -18.88 -56.55
N ALA A 391 35.53 -20.19 -56.75
CA ALA A 391 36.58 -21.08 -56.21
C ALA A 391 36.42 -21.78 -54.85
N GLU A 392 36.16 -23.09 -54.97
CA GLU A 392 36.90 -24.25 -54.43
C GLU A 392 37.25 -24.34 -52.92
N GLY A 393 36.89 -25.48 -52.30
CA GLY A 393 37.75 -26.08 -51.28
C GLY A 393 37.10 -26.86 -50.15
N ASN A 394 37.01 -28.18 -50.35
CA ASN A 394 37.45 -29.22 -49.41
C ASN A 394 36.51 -29.78 -48.31
N ALA A 395 36.13 -31.04 -48.56
CA ALA A 395 35.99 -32.22 -47.71
C ALA A 395 36.09 -32.13 -46.17
N GLY A 396 35.16 -32.83 -45.49
CA GLY A 396 35.34 -33.30 -44.11
C GLY A 396 34.14 -34.11 -43.61
N ALA A 397 34.35 -35.42 -43.43
CA ALA A 397 33.36 -36.44 -43.09
C ALA A 397 33.08 -36.61 -41.58
N GLY A 398 31.97 -37.28 -41.25
CA GLY A 398 31.70 -37.94 -39.95
C GLY A 398 30.28 -37.66 -39.44
N ALA A 399 29.24 -38.45 -39.71
CA ALA A 399 28.92 -39.83 -39.31
C ALA A 399 28.44 -39.99 -37.84
N ALA A 400 27.18 -40.46 -37.71
CA ALA A 400 26.54 -41.20 -36.61
C ALA A 400 26.38 -40.50 -35.24
N GLY A 401 25.29 -40.69 -34.48
CA GLY A 401 24.09 -41.49 -34.69
C GLY A 401 23.18 -41.48 -33.45
N ASN A 402 21.95 -41.94 -33.69
CA ASN A 402 21.11 -42.80 -32.85
C ASN A 402 20.35 -42.29 -31.59
N ALA A 403 19.03 -42.40 -31.73
CA ALA A 403 17.96 -42.79 -30.82
C ALA A 403 18.23 -43.04 -29.31
N GLY A 404 17.28 -42.55 -28.49
CA GLY A 404 17.01 -43.02 -27.13
C GLY A 404 15.59 -42.65 -26.69
N ALA A 405 14.66 -43.61 -26.82
CA ALA A 405 13.34 -43.59 -26.20
C ALA A 405 13.45 -43.93 -24.70
N GLY A 406 12.53 -43.42 -23.88
CA GLY A 406 12.38 -43.79 -22.48
C GLY A 406 11.03 -43.35 -21.92
N ALA A 407 10.21 -44.33 -21.56
CA ALA A 407 8.80 -44.22 -21.21
C ALA A 407 8.55 -44.06 -19.70
N GLY A 408 7.33 -43.65 -19.35
CA GLY A 408 6.55 -44.31 -18.30
C GLY A 408 6.25 -43.48 -17.04
N GLY A 409 4.96 -43.23 -16.79
CA GLY A 409 4.47 -42.71 -15.52
C GLY A 409 2.97 -42.38 -15.52
N THR A 410 2.12 -43.40 -15.61
CA THR A 410 0.66 -43.31 -15.36
C THR A 410 0.36 -43.36 -13.85
N ALA A 411 -0.48 -42.45 -13.36
CA ALA A 411 -1.38 -42.73 -12.24
C ALA A 411 -2.66 -41.90 -12.39
N ALA A 412 -3.79 -42.60 -12.48
CA ALA A 412 -5.13 -42.06 -12.50
C ALA A 412 -5.67 -41.92 -11.07
N SER A 413 -6.56 -40.95 -10.83
CA SER A 413 -7.70 -41.07 -9.91
C SER A 413 -8.72 -39.98 -10.23
N ALA A 414 -9.99 -40.39 -10.27
CA ALA A 414 -11.14 -39.66 -10.77
C ALA A 414 -12.10 -39.29 -9.63
N ALA A 415 -12.85 -38.20 -9.82
CA ALA A 415 -14.25 -37.92 -9.43
C ALA A 415 -14.42 -36.39 -9.47
N GLY A 416 -15.39 -35.77 -10.15
CA GLY A 416 -16.75 -36.18 -10.44
C GLY A 416 -17.70 -35.37 -9.56
N GLY A 417 -18.20 -34.22 -10.06
CA GLY A 417 -19.18 -33.38 -9.36
C GLY A 417 -19.81 -32.35 -10.29
N SER A 418 -21.07 -32.59 -10.62
CA SER A 418 -21.87 -31.90 -11.64
C SER A 418 -22.54 -30.61 -11.12
N ALA A 419 -22.84 -29.74 -12.08
CA ALA A 419 -23.49 -28.43 -12.02
C ALA A 419 -24.74 -28.29 -11.14
N THR A 420 -25.00 -27.05 -10.71
CA THR A 420 -26.33 -26.42 -10.82
C THR A 420 -26.22 -24.90 -10.96
N SER A 421 -27.06 -24.38 -11.85
CA SER A 421 -27.24 -22.99 -12.25
C SER A 421 -28.58 -22.45 -11.71
N ALA A 422 -28.57 -21.24 -11.16
CA ALA A 422 -29.68 -20.26 -11.09
C ALA A 422 -29.08 -18.98 -10.47
N GLY A 423 -29.26 -17.74 -10.91
CA GLY A 423 -30.32 -17.15 -11.74
C GLY A 423 -30.98 -16.01 -10.96
N ALA A 424 -30.90 -14.77 -11.51
CA ALA A 424 -31.46 -13.48 -11.05
C ALA A 424 -30.63 -12.72 -9.99
N GLY A 425 -30.36 -11.41 -10.10
CA GLY A 425 -30.85 -10.35 -10.97
C GLY A 425 -30.99 -9.04 -10.17
N SER A 426 -30.78 -7.88 -10.83
CA SER A 426 -30.85 -6.47 -10.34
C SER A 426 -29.51 -5.94 -9.83
N GLY A 427 -28.86 -4.89 -10.37
CA GLY A 427 -29.31 -3.82 -11.25
C GLY A 427 -29.40 -2.50 -10.46
N ALA A 428 -28.33 -1.70 -10.42
CA ALA A 428 -28.40 -0.26 -10.13
C ALA A 428 -27.15 0.46 -10.65
N ASN A 429 -27.41 1.55 -11.37
CA ASN A 429 -26.50 2.43 -12.08
C ASN A 429 -25.49 3.13 -11.17
N GLY A 430 -24.32 3.42 -11.74
CA GLY A 430 -23.33 4.32 -11.17
C GLY A 430 -23.63 5.80 -11.35
N SER A 431 -22.79 6.62 -10.72
CA SER A 431 -22.29 7.88 -11.25
C SER A 431 -21.08 8.28 -10.40
N GLY A 432 -19.95 8.51 -11.06
CA GLY A 432 -18.82 9.21 -10.47
C GLY A 432 -18.99 10.73 -10.60
N GLN A 433 -18.33 11.47 -9.74
CA GLN A 433 -17.53 12.67 -10.03
C GLN A 433 -17.16 13.35 -8.72
N GLY A 434 -15.93 13.85 -8.64
CA GLY A 434 -15.41 14.57 -7.50
C GLY A 434 -16.28 15.76 -7.12
N SER A 435 -16.49 15.94 -5.83
CA SER A 435 -16.98 17.18 -5.26
C SER A 435 -15.99 17.65 -4.21
N LEU A 436 -15.46 18.83 -4.45
CA LEU A 436 -14.82 19.71 -3.49
C LEU A 436 -15.66 19.79 -2.20
N ALA A 437 -14.95 19.98 -1.08
CA ALA A 437 -15.51 20.21 0.25
C ALA A 437 -16.73 21.14 0.20
N ALA A 438 -17.90 20.60 0.54
CA ALA A 438 -19.12 21.38 0.74
C ALA A 438 -19.22 21.72 2.22
N THR A 439 -18.85 22.95 2.58
CA THR A 439 -19.19 23.57 3.86
C THR A 439 -20.67 23.93 3.84
N GLY A 440 -21.47 23.18 4.60
CA GLY A 440 -22.91 23.35 4.69
C GLY A 440 -23.40 23.17 6.12
N SER A 441 -23.40 24.28 6.86
CA SER A 441 -23.96 24.40 8.21
C SER A 441 -25.49 24.33 8.18
N GLU A 442 -26.10 23.32 8.83
CA GLU A 442 -27.43 23.42 9.44
C GLU A 442 -27.52 22.55 10.72
N PRO A 443 -28.29 22.96 11.74
CA PRO A 443 -28.16 22.45 13.10
C PRO A 443 -29.01 21.19 13.32
N VAL A 444 -28.38 20.09 13.74
CA VAL A 444 -29.10 18.91 14.24
C VAL A 444 -29.09 18.92 15.77
N ALA A 445 -30.29 18.96 16.34
CA ALA A 445 -30.55 18.91 17.79
C ALA A 445 -30.10 17.56 18.41
N PRO A 446 -29.83 17.51 19.74
CA PRO A 446 -28.97 16.50 20.33
C PRO A 446 -29.70 15.19 20.60
N VAL A 447 -29.12 14.08 20.13
CA VAL A 447 -29.48 12.73 20.56
C VAL A 447 -28.61 12.36 21.76
N VAL A 448 -29.25 12.28 22.93
CA VAL A 448 -28.68 11.87 24.20
C VAL A 448 -28.41 10.36 24.18
N VAL A 449 -27.18 9.95 23.87
CA VAL A 449 -26.66 8.60 24.17
C VAL A 449 -25.19 8.69 24.57
N MET A 450 -24.88 9.40 25.67
CA MET A 450 -23.55 9.34 26.30
C MET A 450 -23.66 9.57 27.81
N ALA A 451 -24.09 8.54 28.55
CA ALA A 451 -24.06 8.56 30.01
C ALA A 451 -23.45 7.31 30.66
N ALA A 452 -23.01 6.31 29.88
CA ALA A 452 -22.52 5.05 30.45
C ALA A 452 -20.99 5.00 30.66
N PHE A 453 -20.18 5.73 29.87
CA PHE A 453 -18.71 5.62 29.95
C PHE A 453 -18.03 6.63 30.89
N ALA A 454 -18.62 7.81 31.13
CA ALA A 454 -18.06 8.80 32.05
C ALA A 454 -18.20 8.42 33.55
N ALA A 455 -19.17 7.57 33.90
CA ALA A 455 -19.42 7.17 35.29
C ALA A 455 -18.40 6.15 35.83
N LEU A 456 -17.73 5.39 34.97
CA LEU A 456 -16.75 4.38 35.38
C LEU A 456 -15.36 4.99 35.70
N LEU A 457 -15.00 6.10 35.08
CA LEU A 457 -13.72 6.77 35.32
C LEU A 457 -13.74 7.72 36.53
N LEU A 458 -14.87 8.40 36.81
CA LEU A 458 -15.00 9.17 38.05
C LEU A 458 -15.03 8.29 39.32
N GLY A 459 -15.55 7.07 39.23
CA GLY A 459 -15.58 6.12 40.36
C GLY A 459 -14.18 5.67 40.81
N ALA A 460 -13.25 5.48 39.87
CA ALA A 460 -11.89 5.04 40.17
C ALA A 460 -11.03 6.16 40.83
N VAL A 461 -11.23 7.41 40.44
CA VAL A 461 -10.50 8.56 41.00
C VAL A 461 -10.96 8.88 42.43
N ILE A 462 -12.26 8.77 42.72
CA ILE A 462 -12.80 8.99 44.08
C ILE A 462 -12.40 7.85 45.04
N ALA A 463 -12.36 6.59 44.57
CA ALA A 463 -11.94 5.45 45.39
C ALA A 463 -10.43 5.47 45.72
N ARG A 464 -9.57 6.00 44.84
CA ARG A 464 -8.14 6.19 45.13
C ARG A 464 -7.88 7.31 46.14
N ARG A 465 -8.69 8.38 46.12
CA ARG A 465 -8.53 9.52 47.04
C ARG A 465 -8.99 9.21 48.47
N THR A 466 -10.00 8.35 48.64
CA THR A 466 -10.45 7.89 49.97
C THR A 466 -9.51 6.86 50.60
N ARG A 467 -8.87 5.98 49.82
CA ARG A 467 -7.85 5.05 50.35
C ARG A 467 -6.59 5.74 50.84
N ARG A 468 -6.20 6.87 50.25
CA ARG A 468 -5.02 7.66 50.69
C ARG A 468 -5.27 8.35 52.05
N ARG A 469 -6.48 8.86 52.30
CA ARG A 469 -6.83 9.48 53.59
C ARG A 469 -6.98 8.48 54.74
N LEU A 470 -7.36 7.24 54.46
CA LEU A 470 -7.44 6.20 55.51
C LEU A 470 -6.06 5.68 55.95
N ALA A 471 -5.03 5.80 55.10
CA ALA A 471 -3.67 5.42 55.46
C ALA A 471 -2.99 6.46 56.37
N GLU A 472 -3.36 7.74 56.29
CA GLU A 472 -2.83 8.80 57.16
C GLU A 472 -3.45 8.80 58.56
N VAL A 473 -4.69 8.32 58.73
CA VAL A 473 -5.39 8.26 60.02
C VAL A 473 -4.99 7.04 60.87
N VAL A 474 -4.25 6.08 60.30
CA VAL A 474 -3.75 4.88 61.02
C VAL A 474 -2.28 5.07 61.46
N ALA A 475 -1.67 6.22 61.17
CA ALA A 475 -0.28 6.55 61.52
C ALA A 475 -0.14 7.59 62.66
N GLU A 476 -1.23 7.98 63.29
CA GLU A 476 -1.29 8.64 64.61
C GLU A 476 -1.96 7.71 65.62
#